data_AF-A0A527WG75-F1
#
_entry.id   AF-A0A527WG75-F1
#
_cell.length_a   1.000
_cell.length_b   1.000
_cell.length_c   1.000
_cell.angle_alpha   90.00
_cell.angle_beta   90.00
_cell.angle_gamma   90.00
#
_symmetry.space_group_name_H-M   'P 1'
#
loop_
_entity.id
_entity.type
_entity.pdbx_description
1 polymer ?
#
loop_
_entity_poly.entity_id
_entity_poly.type
_entity_poly.pdbx_seq_one_letter_code
_entity_poly.pdbx_strand_id
1 'polypeptide(L)'
;LRTIGYEVAGKSRSVWWVRFLGEQHMVREDGARASTVDLHHRLQQPGSPSPRDIDGFLRRKREVEVAGAVMPIISAADTLLLSSISVAKAFFNREPCAGYVCDVRASASRLSEAEQQMVLDHAAEQGLADTLLLGLRAADVLLGASGTLLSDRAARILARIGNADLFHMVIAPWLASLRWPQRRHVLWELCGHEPVRYLAEAGWAASADLSRRIFERPAGVAPAPGGTTKIAGGTATHASER
;
A
#
# COMPACT_ATOMS: atom_id res chain seq x y z
N LEU A 1 19.85 -11.96 -11.77
CA LEU A 1 19.84 -10.50 -11.48
C LEU A 1 21.24 -9.97 -11.19
N ARG A 2 21.96 -10.48 -10.18
CA ARG A 2 23.36 -10.05 -9.93
C ARG A 2 24.29 -10.24 -11.15
N THR A 3 24.15 -11.37 -11.85
CA THR A 3 24.90 -11.67 -13.07
C THR A 3 24.66 -10.69 -14.22
N ILE A 4 23.60 -9.88 -14.17
CA ILE A 4 23.26 -8.87 -15.17
C ILE A 4 23.34 -7.44 -14.60
N GLY A 5 24.10 -7.26 -13.52
CA GLY A 5 24.48 -5.95 -12.98
C GLY A 5 23.58 -5.37 -11.88
N TYR A 6 22.58 -6.10 -11.38
CA TYR A 6 21.75 -5.62 -10.27
C TYR A 6 22.38 -5.88 -8.91
N GLU A 7 22.37 -4.87 -8.04
CA GLU A 7 22.82 -4.96 -6.66
C GLU A 7 21.68 -4.70 -5.68
N VAL A 8 21.68 -5.39 -4.53
CA VAL A 8 20.71 -5.11 -3.46
C VAL A 8 21.06 -3.78 -2.81
N ALA A 9 20.12 -2.83 -2.80
CA ALA A 9 20.28 -1.54 -2.15
C ALA A 9 20.63 -1.73 -0.66
N GLY A 10 21.54 -0.91 -0.13
CA GLY A 10 22.10 -1.09 1.23
C GLY A 10 21.03 -1.21 2.33
N LYS A 11 19.99 -0.35 2.28
CA LYS A 11 18.87 -0.37 3.24
C LYS A 11 18.08 -1.68 3.18
N SER A 12 17.90 -2.25 1.98
CA SER A 12 17.09 -3.44 1.74
C SER A 12 17.76 -4.76 2.14
N ARG A 13 18.92 -4.70 2.81
CA ARG A 13 19.62 -5.86 3.38
C ARG A 13 19.29 -6.09 4.86
N SER A 14 18.59 -5.15 5.52
CA SER A 14 18.30 -5.27 6.94
C SER A 14 17.33 -6.41 7.24
N VAL A 15 17.34 -6.90 8.49
CA VAL A 15 16.37 -7.89 8.95
C VAL A 15 14.94 -7.39 8.79
N TRP A 16 14.70 -6.10 9.01
CA TRP A 16 13.39 -5.50 8.79
C TRP A 16 12.91 -5.65 7.35
N TRP A 17 13.75 -5.30 6.37
CA TRP A 17 13.41 -5.43 4.95
C TRP A 17 13.18 -6.89 4.53
N VAL A 18 14.13 -7.77 4.84
CA VAL A 18 14.07 -9.16 4.36
C VAL A 18 13.04 -9.99 5.12
N ARG A 19 12.94 -9.84 6.45
CA ARG A 19 12.07 -10.70 7.27
C ARG A 19 10.64 -10.16 7.40
N PHE A 20 10.50 -8.85 7.61
CA PHE A 20 9.22 -8.25 8.00
C PHE A 20 8.46 -7.69 6.81
N LEU A 21 9.12 -6.91 5.95
CA LEU A 21 8.54 -6.48 4.68
C LEU A 21 8.50 -7.64 3.67
N GLY A 22 9.54 -8.48 3.66
CA GLY A 22 9.69 -9.51 2.65
C GLY A 22 10.05 -8.95 1.27
N GLU A 23 10.76 -7.81 1.27
CA GLU A 23 11.05 -6.98 0.11
C GLU A 23 12.57 -6.81 -0.06
N GLN A 24 13.05 -6.78 -1.31
CA GLN A 24 14.43 -6.45 -1.64
C GLN A 24 14.48 -5.56 -2.89
N HIS A 25 14.85 -4.30 -2.70
CA HIS A 25 15.12 -3.40 -3.80
C HIS A 25 16.47 -3.73 -4.42
N MET A 26 16.47 -4.05 -5.71
CA MET A 26 17.65 -4.22 -6.52
C MET A 26 17.78 -3.06 -7.49
N VAL A 27 18.95 -2.43 -7.52
CA VAL A 27 19.25 -1.30 -8.39
C VAL A 27 20.34 -1.69 -9.38
N ARG A 28 20.24 -1.18 -10.61
CA ARG A 28 21.30 -1.22 -11.61
C ARG A 28 21.51 0.19 -12.13
N GLU A 29 22.74 0.69 -11.99
CA GLU A 29 23.18 1.96 -12.53
C GLU A 29 24.03 1.68 -13.78
N ASP A 30 23.41 1.67 -14.96
CA ASP A 30 24.10 1.44 -16.25
C ASP A 30 24.47 2.75 -16.98
N GLY A 31 24.64 3.85 -16.23
CA GLY A 31 25.04 5.17 -16.71
C GLY A 31 23.95 5.92 -17.48
N ALA A 32 23.23 5.26 -18.40
CA ALA A 32 22.19 5.87 -19.22
C ALA A 32 20.78 5.77 -18.62
N ARG A 33 20.46 4.69 -17.87
CA ARG A 33 19.15 4.52 -17.21
C ARG A 33 19.28 3.77 -15.88
N ALA A 34 19.09 4.49 -14.77
CA ALA A 34 18.85 3.82 -13.50
C ALA A 34 17.60 2.93 -13.62
N SER A 35 17.74 1.65 -13.29
CA SER A 35 16.61 0.72 -13.24
C SER A 35 16.53 0.03 -11.88
N THR A 36 15.31 -0.14 -11.39
CA THR A 36 15.04 -0.76 -10.10
C THR A 36 14.11 -1.95 -10.31
N VAL A 37 14.46 -3.08 -9.69
CA VAL A 37 13.60 -4.26 -9.57
C VAL A 37 13.33 -4.45 -8.09
N ASP A 38 12.06 -4.44 -7.69
CA ASP A 38 11.68 -4.81 -6.33
C ASP A 38 11.27 -6.28 -6.29
N LEU A 39 11.91 -7.04 -5.41
CA LEU A 39 11.64 -8.46 -5.21
C LEU A 39 10.81 -8.64 -3.96
N HIS A 40 9.59 -9.11 -4.16
CA HIS A 40 8.64 -9.41 -3.09
C HIS A 40 8.50 -10.93 -2.93
N HIS A 41 8.75 -11.45 -1.73
CA HIS A 41 8.31 -12.81 -1.34
C HIS A 41 7.20 -12.79 -0.30
N ARG A 42 6.75 -11.57 0.07
CA ARG A 42 5.53 -11.29 0.83
C ARG A 42 4.82 -10.12 0.16
N LEU A 43 3.49 -10.10 0.23
CA LEU A 43 2.70 -9.05 -0.40
C LEU A 43 2.27 -7.98 0.60
N GLN A 44 2.05 -8.38 1.85
CA GLN A 44 1.62 -7.53 2.95
C GLN A 44 2.81 -6.93 3.71
N GLN A 45 2.59 -5.75 4.30
CA GLN A 45 3.49 -5.19 5.31
C GLN A 45 2.90 -5.42 6.71
N PRO A 46 3.76 -5.45 7.76
CA PRO A 46 3.29 -5.57 9.13
C PRO A 46 2.24 -4.49 9.45
N GLY A 47 1.08 -4.91 9.97
CA GLY A 47 -0.06 -4.01 10.20
C GLY A 47 -1.18 -4.10 9.15
N SER A 48 -1.07 -5.03 8.20
CA SER A 48 -2.13 -5.44 7.27
C SER A 48 -2.22 -6.97 7.22
N PRO A 49 -3.41 -7.56 7.01
CA PRO A 49 -3.57 -9.01 6.99
C PRO A 49 -2.81 -9.65 5.82
N SER A 50 -2.16 -10.78 6.09
CA SER A 50 -1.48 -11.59 5.09
C SER A 50 -2.46 -12.44 4.25
N PRO A 51 -2.19 -12.64 2.95
CA PRO A 51 -2.89 -13.66 2.17
C PRO A 51 -2.60 -15.05 2.75
N ARG A 52 -3.61 -15.93 2.80
CA ARG A 52 -3.44 -17.30 3.29
C ARG A 52 -2.56 -18.16 2.35
N ASP A 53 -2.58 -17.90 1.06
CA ASP A 53 -1.82 -18.64 0.04
C ASP A 53 -1.11 -17.68 -0.93
N ILE A 54 0.06 -17.19 -0.48
CA ILE A 54 0.91 -16.26 -1.25
C ILE A 54 1.40 -16.90 -2.55
N ASP A 55 1.87 -18.15 -2.50
CA ASP A 55 2.37 -18.86 -3.68
C ASP A 55 1.27 -19.08 -4.73
N GLY A 56 0.01 -19.11 -4.31
CA GLY A 56 -1.15 -19.16 -5.18
C GLY A 56 -1.18 -18.05 -6.23
N PHE A 57 -0.73 -16.84 -5.89
CA PHE A 57 -0.67 -15.72 -6.82
C PHE A 57 0.24 -16.03 -8.03
N LEU A 58 1.35 -16.73 -7.79
CA LEU A 58 2.29 -17.14 -8.84
C LEU A 58 1.80 -18.38 -9.60
N ARG A 59 1.11 -19.31 -8.92
CA ARG A 59 0.52 -20.49 -9.57
C ARG A 59 -0.58 -20.12 -10.57
N ARG A 60 -1.39 -19.10 -10.27
CA ARG A 60 -2.47 -18.59 -11.13
C ARG A 60 -2.00 -17.54 -12.14
N LYS A 61 -0.71 -17.50 -12.48
CA LYS A 61 -0.20 -16.60 -13.51
C LYS A 61 -0.83 -16.88 -14.87
N ARG A 62 -0.95 -15.83 -15.68
CA ARG A 62 -1.34 -15.85 -17.08
C ARG A 62 -0.21 -15.28 -17.94
N GLU A 63 -0.18 -15.67 -19.19
CA GLU A 63 0.74 -15.11 -20.18
C GLU A 63 0.13 -13.87 -20.82
N VAL A 64 0.91 -12.80 -20.90
CA VAL A 64 0.50 -11.52 -21.50
C VAL A 64 1.60 -11.05 -22.43
N GLU A 65 1.24 -10.68 -23.66
CA GLU A 65 2.18 -10.08 -24.58
C GLU A 65 2.41 -8.60 -24.23
N VAL A 66 3.66 -8.22 -24.02
CA VAL A 66 4.10 -6.86 -23.73
C VAL A 66 5.27 -6.53 -24.64
N ALA A 67 5.09 -5.57 -25.54
CA ALA A 67 6.12 -5.13 -26.50
C ALA A 67 6.77 -6.29 -27.28
N GLY A 68 5.97 -7.27 -27.72
CA GLY A 68 6.43 -8.45 -28.47
C GLY A 68 7.07 -9.55 -27.61
N ALA A 69 7.09 -9.41 -26.28
CA ALA A 69 7.56 -10.43 -25.36
C ALA A 69 6.40 -11.03 -24.55
N VAL A 70 6.35 -12.35 -24.44
CA VAL A 70 5.39 -13.04 -23.57
C VAL A 70 5.89 -12.98 -22.12
N MET A 71 5.11 -12.31 -21.26
CA MET A 71 5.44 -12.11 -19.85
C MET A 71 4.43 -12.86 -18.94
N PRO A 72 4.91 -13.59 -17.92
CA PRO A 72 4.02 -14.11 -16.89
C PRO A 72 3.56 -12.97 -15.96
N ILE A 73 2.25 -12.78 -15.86
CA ILE A 73 1.62 -11.81 -14.96
C ILE A 73 0.61 -12.56 -14.09
N ILE A 74 0.40 -12.16 -12.84
CA ILE A 74 -0.62 -12.77 -11.99
C ILE A 74 -2.03 -12.64 -12.60
N SER A 75 -2.97 -13.46 -12.12
CA SER A 75 -4.35 -13.45 -12.62
C SER A 75 -5.01 -12.06 -12.47
N ALA A 76 -6.08 -11.80 -13.21
CA ALA A 76 -6.83 -10.54 -13.08
C ALA A 76 -7.40 -10.36 -11.65
N ALA A 77 -7.91 -11.44 -11.04
CA ALA A 77 -8.40 -11.43 -9.67
C ALA A 77 -7.27 -11.14 -8.66
N ASP A 78 -6.11 -11.78 -8.82
CA ASP A 78 -4.95 -11.56 -7.97
C ASP A 78 -4.35 -10.14 -8.17
N THR A 79 -4.45 -9.57 -9.37
CA THR A 79 -4.05 -8.17 -9.65
C THR A 79 -4.93 -7.18 -8.89
N LEU A 80 -6.25 -7.40 -8.88
CA LEU A 80 -7.19 -6.58 -8.11
C LEU A 80 -6.92 -6.72 -6.60
N LEU A 81 -6.71 -7.93 -6.09
CA LEU A 81 -6.34 -8.13 -4.69
C LEU A 81 -5.02 -7.45 -4.33
N LEU A 82 -3.99 -7.58 -5.17
CA LEU A 82 -2.69 -6.95 -4.94
C LEU A 82 -2.81 -5.42 -4.92
N SER A 83 -3.59 -4.84 -5.81
CA SER A 83 -3.87 -3.40 -5.83
C SER A 83 -4.56 -2.95 -4.54
N SER A 84 -5.54 -3.72 -4.05
CA SER A 84 -6.20 -3.45 -2.77
C SER A 84 -5.27 -3.63 -1.55
N ILE A 85 -4.35 -4.59 -1.59
CA ILE A 85 -3.28 -4.72 -0.57
C ILE A 85 -2.42 -3.46 -0.56
N SER A 86 -2.04 -2.94 -1.73
CA SER A 86 -1.25 -1.71 -1.84
C SER A 86 -1.99 -0.49 -1.27
N VAL A 87 -3.31 -0.40 -1.46
CA VAL A 87 -4.15 0.61 -0.80
C VAL A 87 -4.08 0.46 0.73
N ALA A 88 -4.26 -0.76 1.25
CA ALA A 88 -4.19 -1.00 2.70
C ALA A 88 -2.81 -0.67 3.30
N LYS A 89 -1.72 -1.01 2.60
CA LYS A 89 -0.34 -0.64 2.96
C LYS A 89 -0.20 0.88 3.08
N ALA A 90 -0.66 1.60 2.06
CA ALA A 90 -0.58 3.06 2.05
C ALA A 90 -1.43 3.70 3.15
N PHE A 91 -2.62 3.16 3.46
CA PHE A 91 -3.42 3.61 4.61
C PHE A 91 -2.69 3.43 5.95
N PHE A 92 -2.00 2.30 6.12
CA PHE A 92 -1.23 2.05 7.32
C PHE A 92 -0.03 3.00 7.47
N ASN A 93 0.66 3.28 6.36
CA ASN A 93 1.82 4.18 6.29
C ASN A 93 1.44 5.66 6.19
N ARG A 94 0.16 5.97 5.93
CA ARG A 94 -0.36 7.32 5.64
C ARG A 94 0.32 7.95 4.41
N GLU A 95 0.39 7.17 3.34
CA GLU A 95 1.00 7.53 2.07
C GLU A 95 -0.06 7.72 0.98
N PRO A 96 0.17 8.61 0.00
CA PRO A 96 -0.78 8.83 -1.09
C PRO A 96 -0.91 7.55 -1.92
N CYS A 97 -2.14 7.16 -2.26
CA CYS A 97 -2.41 5.87 -2.89
C CYS A 97 -3.37 5.92 -4.08
N ALA A 98 -3.65 7.11 -4.61
CA ALA A 98 -4.56 7.31 -5.73
C ALA A 98 -4.22 6.46 -6.96
N GLY A 99 -2.94 6.20 -7.25
CA GLY A 99 -2.52 5.31 -8.33
C GLY A 99 -3.08 3.89 -8.17
N TYR A 100 -2.89 3.28 -6.99
CA TYR A 100 -3.44 1.95 -6.69
C TYR A 100 -4.97 1.94 -6.71
N VAL A 101 -5.61 3.04 -6.29
CA VAL A 101 -7.07 3.18 -6.35
C VAL A 101 -7.56 3.21 -7.81
N CYS A 102 -6.84 3.87 -8.71
CA CYS A 102 -7.12 3.81 -10.15
C CYS A 102 -6.96 2.39 -10.70
N ASP A 103 -5.94 1.64 -10.27
CA ASP A 103 -5.74 0.24 -10.68
C ASP A 103 -6.86 -0.67 -10.19
N VAL A 104 -7.33 -0.47 -8.95
CA VAL A 104 -8.51 -1.15 -8.40
C VAL A 104 -9.74 -0.87 -9.26
N ARG A 105 -10.02 0.40 -9.60
CA ARG A 105 -11.16 0.77 -10.45
C ARG A 105 -11.04 0.15 -11.84
N ALA A 106 -9.87 0.28 -12.47
CA ALA A 106 -9.63 -0.23 -13.81
C ALA A 106 -9.81 -1.75 -13.88
N SER A 107 -9.41 -2.47 -12.82
CA SER A 107 -9.59 -3.91 -12.72
C SER A 107 -11.05 -4.29 -12.45
N ALA A 108 -11.70 -3.65 -11.48
CA ALA A 108 -13.07 -3.96 -11.10
C ALA A 108 -14.10 -3.64 -12.19
N SER A 109 -13.89 -2.57 -12.96
CA SER A 109 -14.81 -2.14 -14.04
C SER A 109 -14.94 -3.13 -15.20
N ARG A 110 -14.02 -4.10 -15.30
CA ARG A 110 -14.03 -5.12 -16.36
C ARG A 110 -14.75 -6.40 -15.96
N LEU A 111 -15.20 -6.50 -14.71
CA LEU A 111 -15.82 -7.71 -14.17
C LEU A 111 -17.33 -7.69 -14.39
N SER A 112 -17.85 -8.75 -15.02
CA SER A 112 -19.27 -9.09 -14.96
C SER A 112 -19.71 -9.37 -13.52
N GLU A 113 -21.02 -9.36 -13.25
CA GLU A 113 -21.55 -9.65 -11.92
C GLU A 113 -21.14 -11.03 -11.39
N ALA A 114 -21.10 -12.05 -12.26
CA ALA A 114 -20.62 -13.39 -11.90
C ALA A 114 -19.14 -13.37 -11.51
N GLU A 115 -18.30 -12.65 -12.27
CA GLU A 115 -16.87 -12.50 -11.96
C GLU A 115 -16.64 -11.67 -10.69
N GLN A 116 -17.50 -10.70 -10.39
CA GLN A 116 -17.46 -9.95 -9.14
C GLN A 116 -17.68 -10.87 -7.94
N GLN A 117 -18.65 -11.79 -8.02
CA GLN A 117 -18.90 -12.78 -6.97
C GLN A 117 -17.73 -13.76 -6.84
N MET A 118 -17.17 -14.25 -7.95
CA MET A 118 -15.97 -15.10 -7.93
C MET A 118 -14.76 -14.41 -7.27
N VAL A 119 -14.55 -13.12 -7.54
CA VAL A 119 -13.48 -12.34 -6.93
C VAL A 119 -13.71 -12.16 -5.42
N LEU A 120 -14.95 -11.96 -4.98
CA LEU A 120 -15.30 -11.88 -3.56
C LEU A 120 -15.01 -13.21 -2.85
N ASP A 121 -15.38 -14.32 -3.45
CA ASP A 121 -15.14 -15.66 -2.90
C ASP A 121 -13.64 -15.96 -2.83
N HIS A 122 -12.90 -15.66 -3.90
CA HIS A 122 -11.44 -15.75 -3.94
C HIS A 122 -10.78 -14.87 -2.85
N ALA A 123 -11.26 -13.64 -2.67
CA ALA A 123 -10.80 -12.76 -1.60
C ALA A 123 -11.06 -13.37 -0.23
N ALA A 124 -12.24 -13.95 0.01
CA ALA A 124 -12.58 -14.59 1.27
C ALA A 124 -11.69 -15.82 1.56
N GLU A 125 -11.40 -16.65 0.54
CA GLU A 125 -10.47 -17.77 0.63
C GLU A 125 -9.07 -17.31 1.03
N GLN A 126 -8.58 -16.22 0.44
CA GLN A 126 -7.31 -15.59 0.81
C GLN A 126 -7.35 -14.87 2.16
N GLY A 127 -8.54 -14.69 2.75
CA GLY A 127 -8.75 -13.86 3.93
C GLY A 127 -8.59 -12.36 3.64
N LEU A 128 -8.80 -11.91 2.42
CA LEU A 128 -8.60 -10.52 2.02
C LEU A 128 -9.91 -9.85 1.59
N ALA A 129 -11.07 -10.41 1.95
CA ALA A 129 -12.37 -9.82 1.60
C ALA A 129 -12.47 -8.35 2.01
N ASP A 130 -12.20 -8.01 3.28
CA ASP A 130 -12.28 -6.62 3.75
C ASP A 130 -11.16 -5.73 3.20
N THR A 131 -10.02 -6.32 2.84
CA THR A 131 -8.94 -5.60 2.13
C THR A 131 -9.37 -5.24 0.71
N LEU A 132 -10.00 -6.18 -0.01
CA LEU A 132 -10.61 -5.92 -1.31
C LEU A 132 -11.65 -4.82 -1.22
N LEU A 133 -12.57 -4.91 -0.26
CA LEU A 133 -13.62 -3.91 -0.05
C LEU A 133 -13.03 -2.54 0.27
N LEU A 134 -11.93 -2.44 1.02
CA LEU A 134 -11.26 -1.16 1.28
C LEU A 134 -10.79 -0.50 0.00
N GLY A 135 -10.12 -1.25 -0.87
CA GLY A 135 -9.69 -0.75 -2.19
C GLY A 135 -10.87 -0.26 -3.02
N LEU A 136 -11.94 -1.04 -3.08
CA LEU A 136 -13.15 -0.69 -3.83
C LEU A 136 -13.85 0.56 -3.27
N ARG A 137 -13.93 0.69 -1.95
CA ARG A 137 -14.52 1.87 -1.31
C ARG A 137 -13.71 3.13 -1.61
N ALA A 138 -12.38 3.04 -1.54
CA ALA A 138 -11.51 4.12 -1.92
C ALA A 138 -11.71 4.51 -3.40
N ALA A 139 -11.91 3.53 -4.28
CA ALA A 139 -12.22 3.77 -5.70
C ALA A 139 -13.58 4.41 -5.93
N ASP A 140 -14.62 4.02 -5.18
CA ASP A 140 -15.94 4.64 -5.25
C ASP A 140 -15.91 6.09 -4.76
N VAL A 141 -15.15 6.37 -3.70
CA VAL A 141 -15.02 7.73 -3.17
C VAL A 141 -14.18 8.62 -4.09
N LEU A 142 -13.09 8.11 -4.66
CA LEU A 142 -12.19 8.90 -5.50
C LEU A 142 -12.77 9.17 -6.90
N LEU A 143 -13.40 8.15 -7.51
CA LEU A 143 -13.75 8.16 -8.94
C LEU A 143 -15.27 8.11 -9.18
N GLY A 144 -16.08 8.11 -8.12
CA GLY A 144 -17.53 7.93 -8.18
C GLY A 144 -17.93 6.46 -8.04
N ALA A 145 -19.06 6.23 -7.36
CA ALA A 145 -19.61 4.89 -7.18
C ALA A 145 -20.15 4.34 -8.51
N SER A 146 -19.89 3.07 -8.77
CA SER A 146 -20.36 2.39 -9.99
C SER A 146 -21.75 1.74 -9.84
N GLY A 147 -22.33 1.73 -8.63
CA GLY A 147 -23.62 1.09 -8.36
C GLY A 147 -23.61 -0.43 -8.56
N THR A 148 -22.44 -1.07 -8.38
CA THR A 148 -22.24 -2.52 -8.54
C THR A 148 -22.39 -3.25 -7.21
N LEU A 149 -22.53 -4.59 -7.26
CA LEU A 149 -22.51 -5.45 -6.07
C LEU A 149 -21.27 -5.17 -5.18
N LEU A 150 -20.13 -4.95 -5.82
CA LEU A 150 -18.88 -4.57 -5.15
C LEU A 150 -18.99 -3.22 -4.44
N SER A 151 -19.59 -2.20 -5.08
CA SER A 151 -19.78 -0.88 -4.47
C SER A 151 -20.68 -0.94 -3.24
N ASP A 152 -21.77 -1.71 -3.30
CA ASP A 152 -22.70 -1.84 -2.17
C ASP A 152 -22.07 -2.50 -0.94
N ARG A 153 -21.24 -3.53 -1.15
CA ARG A 153 -20.48 -4.17 -0.06
C ARG A 153 -19.37 -3.26 0.46
N ALA A 154 -18.69 -2.55 -0.45
CA ALA A 154 -17.60 -1.65 -0.11
C ALA A 154 -18.05 -0.44 0.72
N ALA A 155 -19.30 0.01 0.62
CA ALA A 155 -19.80 1.12 1.44
C ALA A 155 -19.69 0.87 2.97
N ARG A 156 -19.60 -0.40 3.40
CA ARG A 156 -19.60 -0.79 4.82
C ARG A 156 -18.21 -0.78 5.46
N ILE A 157 -17.14 -0.97 4.68
CA ILE A 157 -15.78 -1.06 5.25
C ILE A 157 -15.30 0.31 5.72
N LEU A 158 -14.76 0.38 6.93
CA LEU A 158 -14.36 1.58 7.65
C LEU A 158 -15.44 2.67 7.64
N ALA A 159 -16.73 2.30 7.71
CA ALA A 159 -17.87 3.23 7.52
C ALA A 159 -17.86 4.44 8.47
N ARG A 160 -17.10 4.39 9.56
CA ARG A 160 -16.89 5.52 10.49
C ARG A 160 -16.07 6.67 9.87
N ILE A 161 -15.31 6.42 8.81
CA ILE A 161 -14.58 7.46 8.07
C ILE A 161 -15.56 8.08 7.08
N GLY A 162 -15.77 9.40 7.13
CA GLY A 162 -16.60 10.08 6.13
C GLY A 162 -15.96 10.04 4.73
N ASN A 163 -16.76 10.08 3.67
CA ASN A 163 -16.23 10.01 2.30
C ASN A 163 -15.27 11.17 1.97
N ALA A 164 -15.52 12.38 2.48
CA ALA A 164 -14.60 13.51 2.31
C ALA A 164 -13.23 13.23 2.96
N ASP A 165 -13.21 12.72 4.20
CA ASP A 165 -11.96 12.33 4.85
C ASP A 165 -11.27 11.19 4.12
N LEU A 166 -12.02 10.19 3.64
CA LEU A 166 -11.45 9.07 2.88
C LEU A 166 -10.81 9.54 1.57
N PHE A 167 -11.46 10.47 0.86
CA PHE A 167 -10.90 11.10 -0.34
C PHE A 167 -9.54 11.76 -0.05
N HIS A 168 -9.48 12.55 1.03
CA HIS A 168 -8.24 13.19 1.44
C HIS A 168 -7.18 12.20 1.94
N MET A 169 -7.57 11.13 2.63
CA MET A 169 -6.63 10.06 3.03
C MET A 169 -5.98 9.39 1.81
N VAL A 170 -6.68 9.29 0.68
CA VAL A 170 -6.16 8.70 -0.57
C VAL A 170 -5.22 9.65 -1.32
N ILE A 171 -5.56 10.94 -1.41
CA ILE A 171 -4.89 11.92 -2.27
C ILE A 171 -3.85 12.75 -1.51
N ALA A 172 -4.18 13.19 -0.30
CA ALA A 172 -3.41 14.14 0.50
C ALA A 172 -3.35 13.72 1.98
N PRO A 173 -2.79 12.53 2.29
CA PRO A 173 -2.78 11.97 3.65
C PRO A 173 -1.99 12.79 4.69
N TRP A 174 -1.18 13.75 4.24
CA TRP A 174 -0.41 14.66 5.08
C TRP A 174 -1.22 15.83 5.66
N LEU A 175 -2.49 15.99 5.29
CA LEU A 175 -3.34 17.06 5.84
C LEU A 175 -3.53 16.90 7.36
N ALA A 176 -3.14 17.91 8.11
CA ALA A 176 -3.18 17.91 9.58
C ALA A 176 -4.61 17.83 10.16
N SER A 177 -5.62 18.20 9.37
CA SER A 177 -7.03 18.10 9.74
C SER A 177 -7.57 16.66 9.74
N LEU A 178 -6.86 15.72 9.09
CA LEU A 178 -7.34 14.35 8.95
C LEU A 178 -7.32 13.58 10.26
N ARG A 179 -8.48 13.06 10.63
CA ARG A 179 -8.64 12.17 11.78
C ARG A 179 -8.44 10.73 11.34
N TRP A 180 -7.19 10.29 11.33
CA TRP A 180 -6.85 8.90 11.02
C TRP A 180 -7.45 7.94 12.05
N PRO A 181 -8.07 6.83 11.60
CA PRO A 181 -8.43 5.75 12.51
C PRO A 181 -7.17 5.17 13.17
N GLN A 182 -7.35 4.62 14.36
CA GLN A 182 -6.25 3.92 15.03
C GLN A 182 -5.90 2.66 14.25
N ARG A 183 -4.60 2.40 14.07
CA ARG A 183 -4.07 1.24 13.32
C ARG A 183 -4.70 -0.09 13.75
N ARG A 184 -4.91 -0.29 15.06
CA ARG A 184 -5.57 -1.49 15.60
C ARG A 184 -7.01 -1.67 15.11
N HIS A 185 -7.77 -0.58 14.92
CA HIS A 185 -9.15 -0.66 14.44
C HIS A 185 -9.17 -0.99 12.95
N VAL A 186 -8.27 -0.38 12.17
CA VAL A 186 -8.10 -0.72 10.75
C VAL A 186 -7.71 -2.19 10.60
N LEU A 187 -6.70 -2.65 11.34
CA LEU A 187 -6.27 -4.05 11.28
C LEU A 187 -7.39 -5.02 11.73
N TRP A 188 -8.10 -4.70 12.81
CA TRP A 188 -9.24 -5.49 13.29
C TRP A 188 -10.30 -5.66 12.20
N GLU A 189 -10.64 -4.57 11.53
CA GLU A 189 -11.65 -4.58 10.47
C GLU A 189 -11.17 -5.31 9.22
N LEU A 190 -9.92 -5.08 8.79
CA LEU A 190 -9.32 -5.79 7.65
C LEU A 190 -9.11 -7.30 7.90
N CYS A 191 -9.00 -7.71 9.16
CA CYS A 191 -9.00 -9.12 9.54
C CYS A 191 -10.41 -9.75 9.51
N GLY A 192 -11.46 -9.00 9.18
CA GLY A 192 -12.84 -9.48 9.15
C GLY A 192 -13.43 -9.77 10.52
N HIS A 193 -12.96 -9.07 11.55
CA HIS A 193 -13.39 -9.29 12.94
C HIS A 193 -13.08 -10.71 13.47
N GLU A 194 -12.09 -11.39 12.87
CA GLU A 194 -11.63 -12.71 13.29
C GLU A 194 -10.55 -12.62 14.39
N PRO A 195 -10.85 -12.96 15.66
CA PRO A 195 -9.94 -12.73 16.80
C PRO A 195 -8.58 -13.39 16.67
N VAL A 196 -8.55 -14.68 16.30
CA VAL A 196 -7.31 -15.45 16.20
C VAL A 196 -6.37 -14.85 15.17
N ARG A 197 -6.94 -14.46 14.02
CA ARG A 197 -6.17 -13.85 12.94
C ARG A 197 -5.69 -12.46 13.32
N TYR A 198 -6.55 -11.64 13.89
CA TYR A 198 -6.16 -10.31 14.38
C TYR A 198 -4.99 -10.40 15.36
N LEU A 199 -5.05 -11.32 16.33
CA LEU A 199 -3.97 -11.50 17.31
C LEU A 199 -2.66 -11.94 16.64
N ALA A 200 -2.72 -12.83 15.66
CA ALA A 200 -1.54 -13.26 14.91
C ALA A 200 -0.91 -12.08 14.14
N GLU A 201 -1.72 -11.31 13.41
CA GLU A 201 -1.24 -10.16 12.62
C GLU A 201 -0.77 -9.00 13.51
N ALA A 202 -1.44 -8.74 14.63
CA ALA A 202 -1.03 -7.74 15.61
C ALA A 202 0.29 -8.12 16.30
N GLY A 203 0.45 -9.41 16.66
CA GLY A 203 1.70 -9.94 17.21
C GLY A 203 2.86 -9.84 16.21
N TRP A 204 2.57 -10.11 14.92
CA TRP A 204 3.53 -9.92 13.85
C TRP A 204 3.94 -8.44 13.70
N ALA A 205 2.97 -7.52 13.69
CA ALA A 205 3.22 -6.09 13.63
C ALA A 205 4.05 -5.58 14.82
N ALA A 206 3.73 -6.03 16.04
CA ALA A 206 4.48 -5.68 17.24
C ALA A 206 5.94 -6.19 17.19
N SER A 207 6.14 -7.42 16.72
CA SER A 207 7.47 -8.02 16.55
C SER A 207 8.30 -7.24 15.52
N ALA A 208 7.65 -6.81 14.44
CA ALA A 208 8.27 -6.00 13.40
C ALA A 208 8.72 -4.64 13.96
N ASP A 209 7.84 -3.94 14.69
CA ASP A 209 8.15 -2.66 15.31
C ASP A 209 9.30 -2.76 16.33
N LEU A 210 9.34 -3.84 17.11
CA LEU A 210 10.45 -4.11 18.04
C LEU A 210 11.76 -4.33 17.29
N SER A 211 11.74 -5.15 16.22
CA SER A 211 12.93 -5.40 15.39
C SER A 211 13.46 -4.10 14.78
N ARG A 212 12.58 -3.25 14.24
CA ARG A 212 12.95 -1.95 13.68
C ARG A 212 13.65 -1.05 14.71
N ARG A 213 13.14 -1.00 15.95
CA ARG A 213 13.76 -0.20 17.03
C ARG A 213 15.14 -0.72 17.46
N ILE A 214 15.36 -2.03 17.39
CA ILE A 214 16.63 -2.66 17.82
C ILE A 214 17.69 -2.57 16.72
N PHE A 215 17.32 -2.91 15.48
CA PHE A 215 18.28 -3.13 14.39
C PHE A 215 18.37 -1.98 13.39
N GLU A 216 17.36 -1.10 13.32
CA GLU A 216 17.35 0.07 12.44
C GLU A 216 17.44 1.38 13.23
N ARG A 217 18.36 1.45 14.21
CA ARG A 217 18.68 2.72 14.90
C ARG A 217 18.84 3.82 13.84
N PRO A 218 18.23 5.00 14.02
CA PRO A 218 18.52 6.12 13.14
C PRO A 218 20.03 6.36 13.23
N ALA A 219 20.71 6.42 12.09
CA ALA A 219 22.00 7.08 12.04
C ALA A 219 21.78 8.45 12.69
N GLY A 220 22.43 8.68 13.83
CA GLY A 220 22.28 9.92 14.56
C GLY A 220 22.49 11.05 13.57
N VAL A 221 21.48 11.91 13.42
CA VAL A 221 21.68 13.18 12.75
C VAL A 221 22.76 13.88 13.57
N ALA A 222 23.99 13.86 13.07
CA ALA A 222 25.04 14.70 13.62
C ALA A 222 24.49 16.14 13.55
N PRO A 223 24.49 16.89 14.66
CA PRO A 223 24.08 18.28 14.61
C PRO A 223 24.98 18.97 13.58
N ALA A 224 24.35 19.59 12.58
CA ALA A 224 25.06 20.44 11.63
C ALA A 224 25.90 21.45 12.44
N PRO A 225 27.19 21.66 12.12
CA PRO A 225 27.98 22.71 12.77
C PRO A 225 27.24 24.03 12.58
N GLY A 226 26.99 24.72 13.68
CA GLY A 226 26.18 25.94 13.74
C GLY A 226 26.63 26.99 12.72
N GLY A 227 25.94 27.02 11.59
CA GLY A 227 25.91 28.13 10.67
C GLY A 227 24.80 29.08 11.13
N THR A 228 25.21 30.24 11.59
CA THR A 228 24.37 31.36 12.05
C THR A 228 23.22 31.64 11.08
N THR A 229 22.00 31.33 11.50
CA THR A 229 20.77 31.77 10.85
C THR A 229 20.67 33.30 10.99
N LYS A 230 21.11 34.05 9.97
CA LYS A 230 20.67 35.43 9.77
C LYS A 230 19.18 35.37 9.42
N ILE A 231 18.34 35.72 10.39
CA ILE A 231 16.93 36.04 10.16
C ILE A 231 16.90 37.27 9.24
N ALA A 232 16.36 37.08 8.03
CA ALA A 232 16.01 38.15 7.13
C ALA A 232 14.88 38.97 7.77
N GLY A 233 15.19 40.19 8.19
CA GLY A 233 14.19 41.22 8.47
C GLY A 233 13.61 41.69 7.13
N GLY A 234 12.40 41.24 6.82
CA GLY A 234 11.61 41.72 5.69
C GLY A 234 10.19 41.97 6.17
N THR A 235 9.95 43.19 6.67
CA THR A 235 8.63 43.69 7.02
C THR A 235 7.77 43.84 5.76
N ALA A 236 6.65 43.13 5.72
CA ALA A 236 5.52 43.50 4.87
C ALA A 236 4.79 44.69 5.50
N THR A 237 4.56 45.75 4.73
CA THR A 237 3.45 46.68 4.98
C THR A 237 2.84 47.09 3.64
N HIS A 238 1.52 46.97 3.60
CA HIS A 238 0.63 47.32 2.50
C HIS A 238 0.47 48.85 2.35
N ALA A 239 0.13 49.24 1.11
CA ALA A 239 -0.76 50.33 0.69
C ALA A 239 -0.28 51.80 0.83
N SER A 240 -0.23 52.51 -0.31
CA SER A 240 -1.12 53.64 -0.60
C SER A 240 -0.87 54.21 -2.01
N GLU A 241 -1.97 54.30 -2.77
CA GLU A 241 -2.39 55.28 -3.78
C GLU A 241 -1.39 56.23 -4.49
N ARG A 242 -1.60 56.30 -5.81
CA ARG A 242 -1.25 57.29 -6.86
C ARG A 242 0.10 57.16 -7.55
#